data_AF-A0A3D1YFU5-F1
#
_entry.id   AF-A0A3D1YFU5-F1
#
_cell.length_a   1.000
_cell.length_b   1.000
_cell.length_c   1.000
_cell.angle_alpha   90.00
_cell.angle_beta   90.00
_cell.angle_gamma   90.00
#
_symmetry.space_group_name_H-M   'P 1'
#
loop_
_entity.id
_entity.type
_entity.pdbx_description
1 polymer ?
#
loop_
_entity_poly.entity_id
_entity_poly.type
_entity_poly.pdbx_seq_one_letter_code
_entity_poly.pdbx_strand_id
1 'polypeptide(L)'
;MSYVSNIITFTPGTLPKSKATHGGTNLTERQNLGLDNAINDFSASISPLNISEEVFNVIKDINLSEYPDPECLSLKNSIASSIQ
;
A
#
# COMPACT_ATOMS: atom_id res chain seq x y z
N MET A 1 -13.27 -1.92 33.51
CA MET A 1 -13.41 -1.76 32.05
C MET A 1 -12.86 -3.00 31.38
N SER A 2 -13.68 -3.75 30.65
CA SER A 2 -13.26 -4.99 29.97
C SER A 2 -13.03 -4.69 28.49
N TYR A 3 -11.79 -4.80 28.02
CA TYR A 3 -11.46 -4.76 26.60
C TYR A 3 -11.85 -6.12 26.02
N VAL A 4 -12.93 -6.17 25.25
CA VAL A 4 -13.34 -7.38 24.54
C VAL A 4 -12.48 -7.48 23.28
N SER A 5 -11.39 -8.25 23.38
CA SER A 5 -10.57 -8.64 22.23
C SER A 5 -11.39 -9.60 21.37
N ASN A 6 -12.07 -9.07 20.35
CA ASN A 6 -12.71 -9.88 19.32
C ASN A 6 -11.60 -10.49 18.43
N ILE A 7 -11.03 -11.60 18.88
CA ILE A 7 -10.17 -12.43 18.05
C ILE A 7 -11.08 -13.07 17.00
N ILE A 8 -10.96 -12.63 15.74
CA ILE A 8 -11.67 -13.24 14.61
C ILE A 8 -11.08 -14.64 14.40
N THR A 9 -11.76 -15.66 14.89
CA THR A 9 -11.42 -17.06 14.62
C THR A 9 -12.02 -17.49 13.29
N PHE A 10 -11.17 -17.64 12.28
CA PHE A 10 -11.57 -18.21 10.99
C PHE A 10 -11.70 -19.73 11.10
N THR A 11 -12.85 -20.28 10.69
CA THR A 11 -13.05 -21.72 10.55
C THR A 11 -12.23 -22.25 9.36
N PRO A 12 -11.39 -23.29 9.55
CA PRO A 12 -10.58 -23.83 8.48
C PRO A 12 -11.47 -24.66 7.55
N GLY A 13 -11.95 -24.11 6.42
CA GLY A 13 -12.63 -24.95 5.44
C GLY A 13 -13.28 -24.31 4.21
N THR A 14 -13.68 -23.02 4.21
CA THR A 14 -14.61 -22.53 3.17
C THR A 14 -14.23 -21.23 2.45
N LEU A 15 -13.07 -20.63 2.72
CA LEU A 15 -12.59 -19.53 1.90
C LEU A 15 -11.76 -20.09 0.74
N PRO A 16 -12.07 -19.78 -0.53
CA PRO A 16 -11.15 -20.06 -1.63
C PRO A 16 -9.86 -19.30 -1.33
N LYS A 17 -8.86 -20.04 -0.83
CA LYS A 17 -7.50 -19.53 -0.60
C LYS A 17 -6.88 -19.20 -1.95
N SER A 18 -7.18 -18.01 -2.46
CA SER A 18 -6.18 -17.29 -3.24
C SER A 18 -5.03 -17.04 -2.26
N LYS A 19 -3.97 -17.86 -2.33
CA LYS A 19 -2.77 -17.58 -1.53
C LYS A 19 -2.24 -16.24 -1.98
N ALA A 20 -2.29 -15.23 -1.11
CA ALA A 20 -1.64 -13.96 -1.36
C ALA A 20 -0.17 -14.22 -1.72
N THR A 21 0.23 -13.83 -2.92
CA THR A 21 1.62 -14.00 -3.41
C THR A 21 2.53 -12.92 -2.81
N HIS A 22 1.95 -11.78 -2.41
CA HIS A 22 2.62 -10.65 -1.78
C HIS A 22 1.80 -10.16 -0.58
N GLY A 23 2.45 -9.46 0.34
CA GLY A 23 1.75 -8.69 1.38
C GLY A 23 1.03 -7.47 0.81
N GLY A 24 0.21 -6.84 1.64
CA GLY A 24 -0.62 -5.69 1.29
C GLY A 24 -2.11 -6.02 1.28
N THR A 25 -2.93 -4.98 1.44
CA THR A 25 -4.37 -5.12 1.58
C THR A 25 -5.02 -5.54 0.27
N ASN A 26 -5.62 -6.73 0.27
CA ASN A 26 -6.48 -7.20 -0.83
C ASN A 26 -7.88 -6.61 -0.68
N LEU A 27 -8.24 -5.67 -1.56
CA LEU A 27 -9.53 -4.98 -1.52
C LEU A 27 -10.72 -5.93 -1.70
N THR A 28 -10.59 -6.95 -2.55
CA THR A 28 -11.65 -7.92 -2.82
C THR A 28 -11.87 -8.83 -1.63
N GLU A 29 -10.80 -9.32 -1.00
CA GLU A 29 -10.87 -10.12 0.23
C GLU A 29 -11.51 -9.31 1.36
N ARG A 30 -11.08 -8.06 1.54
CA ARG A 30 -11.65 -7.13 2.51
C ARG A 30 -13.16 -6.97 2.34
N GLN A 31 -13.62 -6.73 1.11
CA GLN A 31 -15.04 -6.58 0.78
C GLN A 31 -15.83 -7.86 1.07
N ASN A 32 -15.28 -9.02 0.71
CA ASN A 32 -15.91 -10.32 0.97
C ASN A 32 -16.04 -10.63 2.46
N LEU A 33 -15.13 -10.12 3.29
CA LEU A 33 -15.16 -10.27 4.74
C LEU A 33 -16.04 -9.21 5.44
N GLY A 34 -16.60 -8.26 4.69
CA GLY A 34 -17.43 -7.18 5.26
C GLY A 34 -16.66 -6.25 6.20
N LEU A 35 -15.34 -6.17 6.06
CA LEU A 35 -14.48 -5.36 6.91
C LEU A 35 -14.47 -3.90 6.44
N ASP A 36 -14.50 -2.97 7.39
CA ASP A 36 -14.44 -1.53 7.14
C ASP A 36 -13.05 -1.09 6.66
N ASN A 37 -12.84 0.23 6.53
CA ASN A 37 -11.56 0.77 6.07
C ASN A 37 -10.49 0.83 7.17
N ALA A 38 -10.83 0.52 8.42
CA ALA A 38 -9.92 0.63 9.57
C ALA A 38 -9.12 -0.66 9.76
N ILE A 39 -8.49 -1.14 8.68
CA ILE A 39 -7.64 -2.33 8.73
C ILE A 39 -6.20 -1.90 8.99
N ASN A 40 -5.64 -2.42 10.07
CA ASN A 40 -4.22 -2.33 10.33
C ASN A 40 -3.51 -3.43 9.52
N ASP A 41 -2.96 -3.02 8.38
CA ASP A 41 -2.21 -3.91 7.51
C ASP A 41 -0.75 -4.03 7.98
N PHE A 42 -0.44 -5.14 8.66
CA PHE A 42 0.93 -5.50 9.07
C PHE A 42 1.62 -6.46 8.09
N SER A 43 1.01 -6.73 6.94
CA SER A 43 1.53 -7.70 5.97
C SER A 43 2.54 -7.11 4.99
N ALA A 44 2.63 -5.77 4.90
CA ALA A 44 3.58 -5.06 4.05
C ALA A 44 4.48 -4.11 4.85
N SER A 45 5.74 -4.01 4.45
CA SER A 45 6.72 -3.10 5.06
C SER A 45 6.63 -1.70 4.44
N ILE A 46 5.65 -0.92 4.87
CA ILE A 46 5.47 0.49 4.45
C ILE A 46 5.80 1.40 5.63
N SER A 47 6.37 2.58 5.34
CA SER A 47 6.55 3.62 6.37
C SER A 47 5.17 3.96 6.98
N PRO A 48 5.01 3.92 8.31
CA PRO A 48 3.76 4.32 8.96
C PRO A 48 3.58 5.85 8.98
N LEU A 49 4.61 6.60 8.57
CA LEU A 49 4.54 8.05 8.44
C LEU A 49 3.77 8.43 7.17
N ASN A 50 3.10 9.57 7.22
CA ASN A 50 2.44 10.14 6.05
C ASN A 50 3.44 10.40 4.92
N ILE A 51 2.90 10.47 3.70
CA ILE A 51 3.66 10.90 2.54
C ILE A 51 4.27 12.30 2.78
N SER A 52 5.49 12.53 2.29
CA SER A 52 6.11 13.86 2.36
C SER A 52 5.25 14.89 1.63
N GLU A 53 5.10 16.08 2.20
CA GLU A 53 4.39 17.21 1.58
C GLU A 53 4.99 17.58 0.22
N GLU A 54 6.31 17.50 0.09
CA GLU A 54 7.02 17.77 -1.15
C GLU A 54 6.58 16.81 -2.26
N VAL A 55 6.45 15.52 -1.94
CA VAL A 55 5.97 14.49 -2.88
C VAL A 55 4.52 14.75 -3.24
N PHE A 56 3.67 15.12 -2.27
CA PHE A 56 2.27 15.42 -2.53
C PHE A 56 2.08 16.63 -3.46
N ASN A 57 2.89 17.68 -3.28
CA ASN A 57 2.85 18.86 -4.13
C ASN A 57 3.28 18.55 -5.56
N VAL A 58 4.36 17.78 -5.74
CA VAL A 58 4.80 17.37 -7.08
C VAL A 58 3.73 16.53 -7.78
N ILE A 59 3.11 15.56 -7.09
CA ILE A 59 2.11 14.66 -7.68
C ILE A 59 0.90 15.41 -8.23
N LYS A 60 0.47 16.49 -7.58
CA LYS A 60 -0.69 17.29 -8.03
C LYS A 60 -0.47 17.93 -9.41
N ASP A 61 0.78 18.22 -9.74
CA ASP A 61 1.15 18.96 -10.95
C ASP A 61 1.64 18.04 -12.08
N ILE A 62 1.62 16.71 -11.89
CA ILE A 62 2.06 15.74 -12.91
C ILE A 62 1.07 15.71 -14.08
N ASN A 63 1.59 15.93 -15.29
CA ASN A 63 0.84 15.71 -16.51
C ASN A 63 0.75 14.20 -16.84
N LEU A 64 -0.44 13.61 -16.69
CA LEU A 64 -0.70 12.20 -16.99
C LEU A 64 -1.09 11.94 -18.45
N SER A 65 -1.23 12.97 -19.29
CA SER A 65 -1.57 12.79 -20.71
C SER A 65 -0.36 12.45 -21.59
N GLU A 66 0.85 12.54 -21.06
CA GLU A 66 2.10 12.30 -21.76
C GLU A 66 2.79 11.05 -21.25
N TYR A 67 3.47 10.33 -22.15
CA TYR A 67 4.32 9.23 -21.74
C TYR A 67 5.53 9.77 -20.96
N PRO A 68 5.99 9.09 -19.91
CA PRO A 68 7.21 9.46 -19.21
C PRO A 68 8.43 9.34 -20.14
N ASP A 69 9.51 10.05 -19.79
CA ASP A 69 10.81 9.88 -20.43
C ASP A 69 11.23 8.40 -20.35
N PRO A 70 11.38 7.70 -21.50
CA PRO A 70 11.73 6.28 -21.52
C PRO A 70 13.11 6.01 -20.91
N GLU A 71 14.00 7.00 -20.93
CA GLU A 71 15.35 6.88 -20.38
C GLU A 71 15.43 7.25 -18.89
N CYS A 72 14.36 7.85 -18.33
CA CYS A 72 14.29 8.32 -16.94
C CYS A 72 15.53 9.15 -16.54
N LEU A 73 16.05 10.00 -17.42
CA LEU A 73 17.36 10.66 -17.26
C LEU A 73 17.40 11.52 -15.99
N SER A 74 16.36 12.32 -15.77
CA SER A 74 16.27 13.18 -14.58
C SER A 74 16.29 12.37 -13.29
N LEU A 75 15.53 11.26 -13.23
CA LEU A 75 15.46 10.41 -12.04
C LEU A 75 16.80 9.73 -11.76
N LYS A 76 17.45 9.17 -12.80
CA LYS A 76 18.77 8.53 -12.66
C LYS A 76 19.81 9.52 -12.12
N ASN A 77 19.83 10.75 -12.65
CA ASN A 77 20.76 11.78 -12.20
C ASN A 77 20.51 12.18 -10.74
N SER A 78 19.25 12.39 -10.32
CA SER A 78 18.93 12.72 -8.93
C SER A 78 19.33 11.62 -7.96
N ILE A 79 19.08 10.35 -8.30
CA ILE A 79 19.50 9.21 -7.47
C ILE A 79 21.03 9.16 -7.38
N ALA A 80 21.74 9.27 -8.51
CA ALA A 80 23.20 9.23 -8.53
C ALA A 80 23.82 10.33 -7.65
N SER A 81 23.24 11.54 -7.65
CA SER A 81 23.68 12.63 -6.77
C SER A 81 23.37 12.39 -5.28
N SER A 82 22.36 11.59 -4.95
CA SER A 82 21.98 11.31 -3.54
C SER A 82 22.81 10.24 -2.84
N ILE A 83 23.59 9.46 -3.61
CA ILE A 83 24.37 8.31 -3.11
C ILE A 83 25.86 8.69 -2.89
N GLN A 84 26.28 9.90 -3.31
CA GLN A 84 27.63 10.44 -3.10
C GLN A 84 27.79 11.01 -1.69
#